data_AF-A0A7C4LJ87-F1
#
_entry.id   AF-A0A7C4LJ87-F1
#
_cell.length_a   1.000
_cell.length_b   1.000
_cell.length_c   1.000
_cell.angle_alpha   90.00
_cell.angle_beta   90.00
_cell.angle_gamma   90.00
#
_symmetry.space_group_name_H-M   'P 1'
#
loop_
_entity.id
_entity.type
_entity.pdbx_description
1 polymer ?
#
loop_
_entity_poly.entity_id
_entity_poly.type
_entity_poly.pdbx_seq_one_letter_code
_entity_poly.pdbx_strand_id
1 'polypeptide(L)'
;MRATGWATSVVLLDSELTGGSPDTAAVEANDAPTLLLRNVRTTGYQYAARVSRRKTEETVLGGLVDEFLDGERFALFADPAKGRTLNLPIKDAPAYFGGDADWVSVKAFGAKADGTTDDSAAVQKAIDSGKAVVCFPTGEYRLASPVVIRGAVRRVIGFSSRFTQAQGTTLFRFENTDHPASLERFCFFNGGRVEHAATQPVILRHTTGPEKIITIGSGRQWFFEDVCTSQFDLPQRTALYARQFNCEPAPPTPGFINDGGLVWILGLKTEWGNTIGVTRNQGRTEVLNGLMLPAQGFQDKHTPAFIVEDADFSATWNEISFGTGNYWVAVRETRKGKMLELNPKGEGTQRAWSLYTTRER
;
A
#
# COMPACT_ATOMS: atom_id res chain seq x y z
N MET A 1 -12.47 -19.84 8.48
CA MET A 1 -12.78 -18.39 8.39
C MET A 1 -14.18 -18.22 7.82
N ARG A 2 -14.99 -17.28 8.35
CA ARG A 2 -16.30 -16.92 7.77
C ARG A 2 -16.28 -15.46 7.34
N ALA A 3 -16.71 -15.20 6.11
CA ALA A 3 -16.79 -13.88 5.51
C ALA A 3 -18.23 -13.68 5.01
N THR A 4 -18.99 -12.83 5.69
CA THR A 4 -20.42 -12.69 5.42
C THR A 4 -20.79 -11.23 5.22
N GLY A 5 -21.51 -10.94 4.15
CA GLY A 5 -22.08 -9.63 3.91
C GLY A 5 -21.76 -9.06 2.54
N TRP A 6 -22.70 -8.27 2.07
CA TRP A 6 -22.74 -7.70 0.72
C TRP A 6 -21.65 -6.67 0.39
N ALA A 7 -20.88 -6.22 1.40
CA ALA A 7 -19.71 -5.35 1.23
C ALA A 7 -18.37 -6.05 1.58
N THR A 8 -18.41 -7.35 1.86
CA THR A 8 -17.25 -8.11 2.32
C THR A 8 -16.31 -8.49 1.16
N SER A 9 -15.04 -8.11 1.27
CA SER A 9 -13.99 -8.53 0.35
C SER A 9 -12.88 -9.23 1.11
N VAL A 10 -12.55 -10.46 0.70
CA VAL A 10 -11.47 -11.26 1.29
C VAL A 10 -10.45 -11.61 0.24
N VAL A 11 -9.19 -11.36 0.56
CA VAL A 11 -8.04 -11.80 -0.22
C VAL A 11 -7.12 -12.58 0.71
N LEU A 12 -6.85 -13.84 0.37
CA LEU A 12 -5.95 -14.72 1.11
C LEU A 12 -4.86 -15.25 0.18
N LEU A 13 -3.60 -15.03 0.54
CA LEU A 13 -2.44 -15.24 -0.32
C LEU A 13 -1.41 -16.09 0.42
N ASP A 14 -0.69 -16.96 -0.29
CA ASP A 14 0.50 -17.67 0.20
C ASP A 14 0.34 -18.21 1.63
N SER A 15 -0.77 -18.90 1.89
CA SER A 15 -1.23 -19.26 3.23
C SER A 15 -1.44 -20.77 3.39
N GLU A 16 -1.20 -21.27 4.60
CA GLU A 16 -1.53 -22.64 5.00
C GLU A 16 -2.64 -22.64 6.06
N LEU A 17 -3.78 -23.26 5.74
CA LEU A 17 -4.90 -23.45 6.67
C LEU A 17 -4.93 -24.92 7.09
N THR A 18 -4.74 -25.17 8.39
CA THR A 18 -4.62 -26.53 8.96
C THR A 18 -5.55 -26.71 10.15
N GLY A 19 -5.76 -27.96 10.60
CA GLY A 19 -6.53 -28.28 11.80
C GLY A 19 -8.05 -28.31 11.61
N GLY A 20 -8.53 -28.48 10.37
CA GLY A 20 -9.95 -28.56 10.01
C GLY A 20 -10.67 -29.87 10.38
N SER A 21 -11.90 -30.01 9.88
CA SER A 21 -12.68 -31.24 9.89
C SER A 21 -12.99 -31.71 8.46
N PRO A 22 -13.04 -33.03 8.17
CA PRO A 22 -13.34 -33.58 6.85
C PRO A 22 -14.70 -33.20 6.26
N ASP A 23 -15.58 -32.55 7.02
CA ASP A 23 -16.93 -32.11 6.61
C ASP A 23 -17.07 -30.58 6.52
N THR A 24 -15.97 -29.83 6.65
CA THR A 24 -16.01 -28.36 6.68
C THR A 24 -15.14 -27.70 5.62
N ALA A 25 -15.47 -26.44 5.31
CA ALA A 25 -14.67 -25.58 4.47
C ALA A 25 -13.69 -24.75 5.30
N ALA A 26 -12.47 -24.54 4.79
CA ALA A 26 -11.49 -23.68 5.44
C ALA A 26 -11.90 -22.20 5.39
N VAL A 27 -12.48 -21.77 4.26
CA VAL A 27 -13.07 -20.44 4.07
C VAL A 27 -14.54 -20.57 3.65
N GLU A 28 -15.44 -19.90 4.36
CA GLU A 28 -16.84 -19.78 3.99
C GLU A 28 -17.14 -18.33 3.64
N ALA A 29 -17.63 -18.08 2.42
CA ALA A 29 -18.00 -16.76 1.95
C ALA A 29 -19.50 -16.72 1.61
N ASN A 30 -20.30 -15.99 2.39
CA ASN A 30 -21.75 -15.91 2.19
C ASN A 30 -22.16 -14.49 1.78
N ASP A 31 -22.72 -14.37 0.58
CA ASP A 31 -23.08 -13.11 -0.06
C ASP A 31 -21.93 -12.08 -0.10
N ALA A 32 -20.69 -12.54 0.00
CA ALA A 32 -19.51 -11.70 -0.13
C ALA A 32 -19.29 -11.36 -1.61
N PRO A 33 -19.13 -10.07 -1.99
CA PRO A 33 -18.91 -9.70 -3.38
C PRO A 33 -17.58 -10.21 -3.96
N THR A 34 -16.55 -10.39 -3.13
CA THR A 34 -15.21 -10.81 -3.58
C THR A 34 -14.57 -11.78 -2.59
N LEU A 35 -14.20 -12.96 -3.08
CA LEU A 35 -13.26 -13.87 -2.42
C LEU A 35 -12.15 -14.23 -3.40
N LEU A 36 -10.91 -13.86 -3.08
CA LEU A 36 -9.72 -14.25 -3.83
C LEU A 36 -8.82 -15.13 -2.94
N LEU A 37 -8.56 -16.35 -3.38
CA LEU A 37 -7.56 -17.25 -2.81
C LEU A 37 -6.43 -17.44 -3.82
N ARG A 38 -5.18 -17.28 -3.41
CA ARG A 38 -4.01 -17.54 -4.26
C ARG A 38 -2.92 -18.24 -3.48
N ASN A 39 -2.41 -19.36 -4.01
CA ASN A 39 -1.44 -20.23 -3.34
C ASN A 39 -1.86 -20.60 -1.90
N VAL A 40 -3.13 -20.98 -1.73
CA VAL A 40 -3.67 -21.36 -0.42
C VAL A 40 -3.68 -22.87 -0.31
N ARG A 41 -2.92 -23.41 0.65
CA ARG A 41 -2.93 -24.84 0.98
C ARG A 41 -3.87 -25.10 2.14
N THR A 42 -4.73 -26.09 2.00
CA THR A 42 -5.66 -26.52 3.05
C THR A 42 -5.40 -27.97 3.43
N THR A 43 -5.34 -28.25 4.73
CA THR A 43 -5.11 -29.61 5.28
C THR A 43 -6.13 -29.91 6.38
N GLY A 44 -6.82 -31.04 6.26
CA GLY A 44 -7.85 -31.47 7.20
C GLY A 44 -9.24 -30.88 6.93
N TYR A 45 -9.45 -30.16 5.82
CA TYR A 45 -10.75 -29.62 5.39
C TYR A 45 -11.27 -30.36 4.16
N GLN A 46 -12.59 -30.52 4.03
CA GLN A 46 -13.21 -31.04 2.81
C GLN A 46 -13.00 -30.10 1.63
N TYR A 47 -13.19 -28.80 1.90
CA TYR A 47 -13.16 -27.73 0.91
C TYR A 47 -12.17 -26.66 1.33
N ALA A 48 -11.39 -26.14 0.38
CA ALA A 48 -10.63 -24.92 0.59
C ALA A 48 -11.57 -23.72 0.74
N ALA A 49 -12.64 -23.67 -0.07
CA ALA A 49 -13.66 -22.64 -0.01
C ALA A 49 -15.07 -23.23 -0.21
N ARG A 50 -16.04 -22.65 0.49
CA ARG A 50 -17.47 -22.78 0.19
C ARG A 50 -18.06 -21.39 0.04
N VAL A 51 -18.69 -21.13 -1.10
CA VAL A 51 -19.23 -19.82 -1.43
C VAL A 51 -20.72 -19.94 -1.68
N SER A 52 -21.51 -19.17 -0.94
CA SER A 52 -22.97 -19.17 -1.06
C SER A 52 -23.45 -17.79 -1.49
N ARG A 53 -24.20 -17.72 -2.59
CA ARG A 53 -24.78 -16.49 -3.16
C ARG A 53 -26.29 -16.68 -3.32
N ARG A 54 -27.10 -16.06 -2.47
CA ARG A 54 -28.57 -16.25 -2.46
C ARG A 54 -29.00 -17.73 -2.46
N LYS A 55 -29.32 -18.29 -3.64
CA LYS A 55 -29.81 -19.69 -3.82
C LYS A 55 -28.77 -20.63 -4.44
N THR A 56 -27.57 -20.15 -4.77
CA THR A 56 -26.51 -20.95 -5.37
C THR A 56 -25.37 -21.17 -4.39
N GLU A 57 -24.73 -22.33 -4.46
CA GLU A 57 -23.54 -22.67 -3.70
C GLU A 57 -22.47 -23.22 -4.66
N GLU A 58 -21.23 -22.78 -4.46
CA GLU A 58 -20.04 -23.29 -5.13
C GLU A 58 -19.04 -23.78 -4.08
N THR A 59 -18.34 -24.87 -4.37
CA THR A 59 -17.31 -25.42 -3.49
C THR A 59 -15.99 -25.61 -4.25
N VAL A 60 -14.89 -25.36 -3.54
CA VAL A 60 -13.53 -25.61 -4.01
C VAL A 60 -12.94 -26.70 -3.14
N LEU A 61 -12.57 -27.84 -3.72
CA LEU A 61 -12.02 -28.97 -2.98
C LEU A 61 -10.77 -28.57 -2.18
N GLY A 62 -10.58 -29.23 -1.04
CA GLY A 62 -9.38 -29.10 -0.21
C GLY A 62 -8.10 -29.50 -0.96
N GLY A 63 -6.96 -29.03 -0.47
CA GLY A 63 -5.65 -29.17 -1.13
C GLY A 63 -5.02 -27.82 -1.45
N LEU A 64 -4.21 -27.76 -2.50
CA LEU A 64 -3.57 -26.52 -2.97
C LEU A 64 -4.46 -25.82 -4.00
N VAL A 65 -4.87 -24.60 -3.67
CA VAL A 65 -5.53 -23.68 -4.60
C VAL A 65 -4.47 -22.77 -5.21
N ASP A 66 -4.23 -22.90 -6.52
CA ASP A 66 -3.32 -22.01 -7.27
C ASP A 66 -3.91 -20.58 -7.30
N GLU A 67 -5.08 -20.40 -7.89
CA GLU A 67 -5.87 -19.18 -7.78
C GLU A 67 -7.36 -19.50 -7.92
N PHE A 68 -8.18 -18.95 -7.04
CA PHE A 68 -9.64 -18.99 -7.10
C PHE A 68 -10.19 -17.59 -6.84
N LEU A 69 -11.14 -17.16 -7.67
CA LEU A 69 -11.89 -15.92 -7.48
C LEU A 69 -13.37 -16.24 -7.53
N ASP A 70 -14.09 -15.91 -6.48
CA ASP A 70 -15.53 -15.65 -6.56
C ASP A 70 -15.76 -14.14 -6.73
N GLY A 71 -16.30 -13.74 -7.89
CA GLY A 71 -16.55 -12.35 -8.25
C GLY A 71 -16.45 -12.07 -9.77
N GLU A 72 -16.83 -10.86 -10.19
CA GLU A 72 -16.77 -10.45 -11.60
C GLU A 72 -15.32 -10.14 -12.03
N ARG A 73 -14.94 -10.61 -13.22
CA ARG A 73 -13.65 -10.31 -13.85
C ARG A 73 -13.83 -9.21 -14.89
N PHE A 74 -12.89 -8.27 -14.91
CA PHE A 74 -12.88 -7.12 -15.80
C PHE A 74 -11.56 -7.03 -16.54
N ALA A 75 -11.63 -6.67 -17.82
CA ALA A 75 -10.48 -6.39 -18.68
C ALA A 75 -10.96 -5.53 -19.86
N LEU A 76 -10.08 -4.70 -20.44
CA LEU A 76 -10.42 -3.84 -21.58
C LEU A 76 -9.80 -4.33 -22.90
N PHE A 77 -8.57 -4.84 -22.85
CA PHE A 77 -7.83 -5.33 -24.02
C PHE A 77 -7.61 -6.85 -24.02
N ALA A 78 -8.18 -7.55 -23.04
CA ALA A 78 -8.03 -8.98 -22.82
C ALA A 78 -9.39 -9.66 -22.59
N ASP A 79 -9.44 -10.97 -22.72
CA ASP A 79 -10.59 -11.80 -22.36
C ASP A 79 -10.74 -11.86 -20.82
N PRO A 80 -11.77 -11.22 -20.23
CA PRO A 80 -11.95 -11.22 -18.79
C PRO A 80 -12.16 -12.62 -18.21
N ALA A 81 -12.69 -13.59 -18.98
CA ALA A 81 -12.88 -14.96 -18.50
C ALA A 81 -11.57 -15.69 -18.22
N LYS A 82 -10.46 -15.24 -18.82
CA LYS A 82 -9.09 -15.76 -18.61
C LYS A 82 -8.25 -14.90 -17.67
N GLY A 83 -8.83 -13.80 -17.18
CA GLY A 83 -8.12 -12.85 -16.35
C GLY A 83 -7.63 -13.47 -15.04
N ARG A 84 -6.35 -13.31 -14.75
CA ARG A 84 -5.72 -13.68 -13.47
C ARG A 84 -5.08 -12.49 -12.79
N THR A 85 -4.81 -12.62 -11.50
CA THR A 85 -3.93 -11.67 -10.80
C THR A 85 -2.54 -11.62 -11.45
N LEU A 86 -1.80 -10.53 -11.28
CA LEU A 86 -0.42 -10.47 -11.79
C LEU A 86 0.50 -11.46 -11.08
N ASN A 87 0.18 -11.85 -9.84
CA ASN A 87 1.00 -12.71 -9.01
C ASN A 87 2.42 -12.17 -8.89
N LEU A 88 2.52 -10.88 -8.55
CA LEU A 88 3.82 -10.26 -8.34
C LEU A 88 4.46 -10.85 -7.07
N PRO A 89 5.80 -10.90 -6.99
CA PRO A 89 6.49 -11.43 -5.82
C PRO A 89 6.02 -10.75 -4.53
N ILE A 90 5.83 -11.55 -3.48
CA ILE A 90 5.59 -11.04 -2.13
C ILE A 90 6.93 -11.04 -1.39
N LYS A 91 7.23 -9.94 -0.68
CA LYS A 91 8.43 -9.84 0.16
C LYS A 91 8.08 -9.25 1.51
N ASP A 92 8.67 -9.81 2.55
CA ASP A 92 8.58 -9.26 3.91
C ASP A 92 9.61 -8.15 4.12
N ALA A 93 9.23 -7.16 4.93
CA ALA A 93 10.13 -6.10 5.34
C ALA A 93 11.27 -6.67 6.19
N PRO A 94 12.53 -6.31 5.92
CA PRO A 94 13.62 -6.61 6.83
C PRO A 94 13.33 -6.04 8.22
N ALA A 95 13.51 -6.86 9.26
CA ALA A 95 13.28 -6.46 10.64
C ALA A 95 14.59 -6.26 11.40
N TYR A 96 14.67 -5.19 12.20
CA TYR A 96 15.73 -4.97 13.17
C TYR A 96 15.12 -4.45 14.46
N PHE A 97 15.24 -5.23 15.55
CA PHE A 97 14.69 -4.84 16.85
C PHE A 97 15.71 -4.09 17.71
N GLY A 98 16.99 -4.42 17.57
CA GLY A 98 18.12 -3.93 18.37
C GLY A 98 18.16 -4.56 19.77
N GLY A 99 19.36 -4.63 20.36
CA GLY A 99 19.56 -4.95 21.78
C GLY A 99 19.68 -3.67 22.63
N ASP A 100 19.65 -3.78 23.95
CA ASP A 100 19.66 -2.62 24.88
C ASP A 100 20.80 -1.62 24.61
N ALA A 101 21.98 -2.12 24.23
CA ALA A 101 23.15 -1.30 23.94
C ALA A 101 23.04 -0.48 22.64
N ASP A 102 22.08 -0.79 21.77
CA ASP A 102 21.93 -0.16 20.45
C ASP A 102 21.17 1.17 20.51
N TRP A 103 20.47 1.43 21.61
CA TRP A 103 19.53 2.53 21.72
C TRP A 103 20.20 3.83 22.11
N VAL A 104 19.74 4.92 21.50
CA VAL A 104 20.03 6.27 21.97
C VAL A 104 18.85 7.20 21.74
N SER A 105 18.59 8.08 22.71
CA SER A 105 17.59 9.11 22.58
C SER A 105 18.17 10.38 21.96
N VAL A 106 17.41 11.01 21.06
CA VAL A 106 17.73 12.35 20.55
C VAL A 106 17.85 13.41 21.68
N LYS A 107 17.17 13.19 22.83
CA LYS A 107 17.27 14.08 24.00
C LYS A 107 18.64 14.06 24.65
N ALA A 108 19.40 12.96 24.53
CA ALA A 108 20.78 12.88 25.03
C ALA A 108 21.72 13.86 24.29
N PHE A 109 21.30 14.34 23.11
CA PHE A 109 22.04 15.30 22.30
C PHE A 109 21.42 16.71 22.31
N GLY A 110 20.44 16.94 23.19
CA GLY A 110 19.88 18.27 23.43
C GLY A 110 18.57 18.57 22.72
N ALA A 111 17.97 17.61 22.00
CA ALA A 111 16.66 17.82 21.37
C ALA A 111 15.59 18.13 22.43
N LYS A 112 14.79 19.16 22.20
CA LYS A 112 13.81 19.69 23.15
C LYS A 112 12.44 19.05 22.97
N ALA A 113 12.03 18.81 21.72
CA ALA A 113 10.71 18.30 21.38
C ALA A 113 9.56 19.19 21.89
N ASP A 114 9.73 20.51 21.83
CA ASP A 114 8.78 21.54 22.28
C ASP A 114 7.96 22.18 21.14
N GLY A 115 8.12 21.71 19.91
CA GLY A 115 7.44 22.18 18.71
C GLY A 115 7.98 23.49 18.11
N THR A 116 8.98 24.12 18.73
CA THR A 116 9.48 25.46 18.35
C THR A 116 10.99 25.52 18.17
N THR A 117 11.75 24.88 19.06
CA THR A 117 13.21 24.75 19.00
C THR A 117 13.58 23.90 17.79
N ASP A 118 14.55 24.37 16.98
CA ASP A 118 15.09 23.56 15.89
C ASP A 118 15.96 22.43 16.45
N ASP A 119 15.42 21.21 16.38
CA ASP A 119 16.05 20.00 16.92
C ASP A 119 16.97 19.32 15.90
N SER A 120 17.09 19.84 14.67
CA SER A 120 17.81 19.19 13.55
C SER A 120 19.24 18.77 13.94
N ALA A 121 20.02 19.68 14.55
CA ALA A 121 21.41 19.41 14.89
C ALA A 121 21.55 18.36 16.02
N ALA A 122 20.65 18.37 17.00
CA ALA A 122 20.65 17.38 18.08
C ALA A 122 20.27 15.99 17.55
N VAL A 123 19.26 15.94 16.69
CA VAL A 123 18.83 14.70 16.04
C VAL A 123 19.93 14.14 15.14
N GLN A 124 20.59 14.98 14.33
CA GLN A 124 21.69 14.52 13.48
C GLN A 124 22.87 13.96 14.30
N LYS A 125 23.21 14.59 15.43
CA LYS A 125 24.22 14.04 16.36
C LYS A 125 23.84 12.66 16.91
N ALA A 126 22.55 12.43 17.16
CA ALA A 126 22.07 11.13 17.61
C ALA A 126 22.23 10.05 16.52
N ILE A 127 21.92 10.40 15.27
CA ILE A 127 22.16 9.53 14.11
C ILE A 127 23.65 9.20 13.97
N ASP A 128 24.52 10.21 14.11
CA ASP A 128 25.96 10.07 13.91
C ASP A 128 26.69 9.46 15.14
N SER A 129 25.97 9.05 16.19
CA SER A 129 26.54 8.53 17.43
C SER A 129 27.11 7.10 17.36
N GLY A 130 26.91 6.40 16.24
CA GLY A 130 27.27 5.00 16.06
C GLY A 130 26.27 3.99 16.63
N LYS A 131 25.11 4.46 17.09
CA LYS A 131 24.03 3.63 17.64
C LYS A 131 23.09 3.16 16.54
N ALA A 132 22.63 1.92 16.62
CA ALA A 132 21.81 1.33 15.58
C ALA A 132 20.32 1.69 15.70
N VAL A 133 19.85 2.07 16.89
CA VAL A 133 18.48 2.51 17.14
C VAL A 133 18.46 3.92 17.70
N VAL A 134 17.86 4.84 16.96
CA VAL A 134 17.65 6.22 17.41
C VAL A 134 16.18 6.43 17.74
N CYS A 135 15.91 6.84 18.97
CA CYS A 135 14.55 7.05 19.44
C CYS A 135 14.23 8.52 19.72
N PHE A 136 13.00 8.88 19.37
CA PHE A 136 12.39 10.18 19.61
C PHE A 136 11.33 9.97 20.68
N PRO A 137 11.62 10.28 21.97
CA PRO A 137 10.60 10.27 23.00
C PRO A 137 9.42 11.16 22.60
N THR A 138 8.19 10.75 22.94
CA THR A 138 6.98 11.48 22.56
C THR A 138 7.11 12.99 22.78
N GLY A 139 6.86 13.76 21.72
CA GLY A 139 6.90 15.21 21.72
C GLY A 139 6.66 15.78 20.33
N GLU A 140 6.78 17.10 20.22
CA GLU A 140 6.65 17.83 18.96
C GLU A 140 8.03 18.31 18.51
N TYR A 141 8.51 17.82 17.37
CA TYR A 141 9.85 18.13 16.88
C TYR A 141 9.75 19.11 15.71
N ARG A 142 10.57 20.15 15.72
CA ARG A 142 10.80 20.99 14.55
C ARG A 142 12.16 20.64 13.97
N LEU A 143 12.19 20.23 12.71
CA LEU A 143 13.43 20.00 11.97
C LEU A 143 13.50 21.02 10.83
N ALA A 144 14.27 22.09 11.03
CA ALA A 144 14.47 23.11 9.99
C ALA A 144 15.45 22.67 8.88
N SER A 145 16.17 21.56 9.08
CA SER A 145 17.06 20.96 8.09
C SER A 145 16.86 19.45 8.00
N PRO A 146 17.07 18.83 6.83
CA PRO A 146 16.93 17.38 6.67
C PRO A 146 17.88 16.62 7.60
N VAL A 147 17.36 15.60 8.26
CA VAL A 147 18.13 14.61 9.02
C VAL A 147 18.50 13.48 8.07
N VAL A 148 19.80 13.26 7.90
CA VAL A 148 20.33 12.20 7.03
C VAL A 148 20.51 10.93 7.84
N ILE A 149 19.72 9.91 7.53
CA ILE A 149 19.80 8.57 8.12
C ILE A 149 20.93 7.81 7.43
N ARG A 150 21.98 7.50 8.19
CA ARG A 150 23.25 6.95 7.70
C ARG A 150 24.02 6.23 8.81
N GLY A 151 25.20 5.71 8.46
CA GLY A 151 26.08 5.01 9.38
C GLY A 151 25.39 3.78 9.95
N ALA A 152 25.57 3.52 11.24
CA ALA A 152 25.07 2.32 11.91
C ALA A 152 23.53 2.28 12.08
N VAL A 153 22.81 3.38 11.81
CA VAL A 153 21.37 3.49 12.11
C VAL A 153 20.55 2.57 11.22
N ARG A 154 19.92 1.57 11.86
CA ARG A 154 18.99 0.61 11.25
C ARG A 154 17.54 0.92 11.57
N ARG A 155 17.27 1.65 12.65
CA ARG A 155 15.91 1.94 13.11
C ARG A 155 15.81 3.32 13.71
N VAL A 156 14.83 4.07 13.24
CA VAL A 156 14.44 5.37 13.79
C VAL A 156 12.99 5.26 14.26
N ILE A 157 12.74 5.45 15.56
CA ILE A 157 11.43 5.22 16.17
C ILE A 157 10.90 6.45 16.89
N GLY A 158 9.65 6.80 16.58
CA GLY A 158 8.99 8.04 16.97
C GLY A 158 8.11 8.02 18.21
N PHE A 159 7.64 6.85 18.67
CA PHE A 159 6.65 6.76 19.76
C PHE A 159 5.47 7.77 19.62
N SER A 160 4.93 7.87 18.39
CA SER A 160 3.86 8.80 18.01
C SER A 160 4.23 10.29 18.09
N SER A 161 5.52 10.60 18.08
CA SER A 161 6.03 11.97 17.97
C SER A 161 5.57 12.63 16.67
N ARG A 162 5.47 13.95 16.75
CA ARG A 162 4.91 14.79 15.68
C ARG A 162 5.95 15.77 15.15
N PHE A 163 5.72 16.25 13.93
CA PHE A 163 6.52 17.32 13.35
C PHE A 163 5.71 18.60 13.17
N THR A 164 6.33 19.74 13.46
CA THR A 164 5.75 21.07 13.24
C THR A 164 6.54 21.82 12.17
N GLN A 165 5.88 22.76 11.48
CA GLN A 165 6.52 23.61 10.44
C GLN A 165 7.22 22.81 9.33
N ALA A 166 6.67 21.65 8.98
CA ALA A 166 7.31 20.70 8.06
C ALA A 166 6.84 20.82 6.60
N GLN A 167 5.82 21.63 6.30
CA GLN A 167 5.29 21.75 4.93
C GLN A 167 6.39 22.19 3.96
N GLY A 168 6.50 21.46 2.84
CA GLY A 168 7.50 21.70 1.81
C GLY A 168 8.94 21.31 2.18
N THR A 169 9.21 20.84 3.40
CA THR A 169 10.57 20.51 3.87
C THR A 169 10.84 19.01 3.76
N THR A 170 12.09 18.63 3.47
CA THR A 170 12.53 17.25 3.65
C THR A 170 12.96 17.07 5.10
N LEU A 171 12.27 16.19 5.83
CA LEU A 171 12.58 15.91 7.23
C LEU A 171 13.62 14.80 7.37
N PHE A 172 13.45 13.73 6.60
CA PHE A 172 14.33 12.56 6.65
C PHE A 172 14.82 12.19 5.27
N ARG A 173 16.10 11.90 5.17
CA ARG A 173 16.73 11.38 3.95
C ARG A 173 17.57 10.16 4.27
N PHE A 174 17.23 9.03 3.67
CA PHE A 174 17.98 7.79 3.84
C PHE A 174 19.14 7.70 2.87
N GLU A 175 20.34 7.39 3.38
CA GLU A 175 21.58 7.24 2.60
C GLU A 175 22.38 5.97 2.96
N ASN A 176 21.80 5.03 3.72
CA ASN A 176 22.45 3.76 4.07
C ASN A 176 22.86 2.96 2.83
N THR A 177 24.02 2.31 2.90
CA THR A 177 24.60 1.57 1.75
C THR A 177 24.84 0.08 2.00
N ASP A 178 24.87 -0.34 3.26
CA ASP A 178 25.29 -1.66 3.73
C ASP A 178 24.18 -2.45 4.43
N HIS A 179 23.18 -1.78 5.02
CA HIS A 179 22.00 -2.42 5.60
C HIS A 179 20.70 -1.64 5.38
N PRO A 180 19.53 -2.31 5.45
CA PRO A 180 18.23 -1.65 5.48
C PRO A 180 18.09 -0.69 6.68
N ALA A 181 17.18 0.28 6.56
CA ALA A 181 16.82 1.16 7.66
C ALA A 181 15.32 1.47 7.70
N SER A 182 14.75 1.63 8.90
CA SER A 182 13.33 1.94 9.10
C SER A 182 13.05 3.29 9.75
N LEU A 183 11.93 3.90 9.37
CA LEU A 183 11.29 5.01 10.08
C LEU A 183 9.93 4.54 10.61
N GLU A 184 9.75 4.59 11.93
CA GLU A 184 8.62 3.95 12.58
C GLU A 184 7.87 4.88 13.54
N ARG A 185 6.54 4.82 13.55
CA ARG A 185 5.68 5.44 14.58
C ARG A 185 5.80 6.97 14.66
N PHE A 186 5.67 7.65 13.52
CA PHE A 186 5.65 9.10 13.43
C PHE A 186 4.34 9.64 12.85
N CYS A 187 3.97 10.83 13.30
CA CYS A 187 2.80 11.57 12.81
C CYS A 187 3.26 12.91 12.19
N PHE A 188 3.21 12.99 10.87
CA PHE A 188 3.69 14.14 10.09
C PHE A 188 2.61 15.21 9.87
N PHE A 189 1.32 14.88 10.05
CA PHE A 189 0.17 15.79 9.86
C PHE A 189 0.18 16.59 8.53
N ASN A 190 0.34 15.89 7.41
CA ASN A 190 0.35 16.46 6.05
C ASN A 190 1.45 17.53 5.87
N GLY A 191 2.61 17.31 6.48
CA GLY A 191 3.79 18.14 6.32
C GLY A 191 5.05 17.29 6.38
N GLY A 192 6.08 17.69 5.66
CA GLY A 192 7.38 17.01 5.68
C GLY A 192 7.47 15.91 4.65
N ARG A 193 8.67 15.74 4.11
CA ARG A 193 8.98 14.77 3.06
C ARG A 193 9.99 13.75 3.58
N VAL A 194 9.90 12.55 3.03
CA VAL A 194 10.85 11.47 3.29
C VAL A 194 11.50 11.08 1.96
N GLU A 195 12.83 11.14 1.91
CA GLU A 195 13.62 10.81 0.74
C GLU A 195 14.37 9.49 0.92
N HIS A 196 14.39 8.65 -0.14
CA HIS A 196 15.21 7.45 -0.21
C HIS A 196 16.28 7.61 -1.29
N ALA A 197 17.51 7.87 -0.85
CA ALA A 197 18.72 7.86 -1.67
C ALA A 197 19.64 6.66 -1.38
N ALA A 198 19.36 5.91 -0.31
CA ALA A 198 20.04 4.68 0.07
C ALA A 198 20.10 3.66 -1.09
N THR A 199 21.16 2.84 -1.11
CA THR A 199 21.21 1.66 -2.00
C THR A 199 20.53 0.44 -1.39
N GLN A 200 20.24 0.50 -0.10
CA GLN A 200 19.58 -0.54 0.68
C GLN A 200 18.08 -0.27 0.84
N PRO A 201 17.27 -1.28 1.16
CA PRO A 201 15.84 -1.10 1.36
C PRO A 201 15.50 -0.13 2.49
N VAL A 202 14.45 0.66 2.29
CA VAL A 202 13.88 1.54 3.31
C VAL A 202 12.49 1.05 3.71
N ILE A 203 12.24 1.01 5.01
CA ILE A 203 10.98 0.57 5.59
C ILE A 203 10.29 1.77 6.25
N LEU A 204 9.04 2.05 5.87
CA LEU A 204 8.18 2.96 6.63
C LEU A 204 7.11 2.13 7.33
N ARG A 205 6.97 2.32 8.65
CA ARG A 205 6.06 1.52 9.47
C ARG A 205 5.27 2.37 10.45
N HIS A 206 3.96 2.21 10.51
CA HIS A 206 3.08 2.98 11.41
C HIS A 206 3.32 4.49 11.29
N THR A 207 3.36 4.98 10.05
CA THR A 207 3.73 6.37 9.73
C THR A 207 2.58 7.03 9.01
N THR A 208 2.13 8.18 9.50
CA THR A 208 0.99 8.89 8.92
C THR A 208 1.32 10.32 8.55
N GLY A 209 0.92 10.72 7.35
CA GLY A 209 0.85 12.11 6.92
C GLY A 209 2.11 12.75 6.33
N PRO A 210 3.22 12.08 5.95
CA PRO A 210 4.19 12.76 5.09
C PRO A 210 3.47 13.37 3.89
N GLU A 211 3.80 14.63 3.59
CA GLU A 211 3.27 15.32 2.40
C GLU A 211 3.69 14.57 1.14
N LYS A 212 4.93 14.07 1.11
CA LYS A 212 5.44 13.33 -0.02
C LYS A 212 6.53 12.35 0.39
N ILE A 213 6.47 11.14 -0.16
CA ILE A 213 7.56 10.18 -0.14
C ILE A 213 8.24 10.21 -1.51
N ILE A 214 9.58 10.35 -1.50
CA ILE A 214 10.36 10.63 -2.69
C ILE A 214 11.44 9.56 -2.84
N THR A 215 11.50 8.95 -4.02
CA THR A 215 12.58 8.06 -4.40
C THR A 215 13.64 8.83 -5.18
N ILE A 216 14.91 8.75 -4.76
CA ILE A 216 16.03 9.39 -5.44
C ILE A 216 16.79 8.35 -6.27
N GLY A 217 16.83 8.58 -7.59
CA GLY A 217 17.44 7.67 -8.56
C GLY A 217 16.47 6.59 -9.03
N SER A 218 17.00 5.40 -9.31
CA SER A 218 16.25 4.21 -9.76
C SER A 218 16.67 2.98 -8.96
N GLY A 219 15.93 1.87 -9.09
CA GLY A 219 16.36 0.59 -8.50
C GLY A 219 16.23 0.52 -6.98
N ARG A 220 15.39 1.36 -6.36
CA ARG A 220 15.20 1.41 -4.90
C ARG A 220 14.18 0.37 -4.43
N GLN A 221 14.21 0.03 -3.14
CA GLN A 221 13.23 -0.88 -2.56
C GLN A 221 12.58 -0.28 -1.32
N TRP A 222 11.26 -0.18 -1.36
CA TRP A 222 10.42 0.30 -0.28
C TRP A 222 9.58 -0.82 0.32
N PHE A 223 9.43 -0.78 1.63
CA PHE A 223 8.45 -1.56 2.36
C PHE A 223 7.55 -0.64 3.16
N PHE A 224 6.24 -0.72 2.95
CA PHE A 224 5.25 0.04 3.72
C PHE A 224 4.40 -0.90 4.56
N GLU A 225 4.33 -0.65 5.85
CA GLU A 225 3.46 -1.36 6.79
C GLU A 225 2.67 -0.32 7.59
N ASP A 226 1.37 -0.20 7.32
CA ASP A 226 0.53 0.84 7.95
C ASP A 226 1.08 2.26 7.70
N VAL A 227 1.06 2.66 6.42
CA VAL A 227 1.60 3.95 5.96
C VAL A 227 0.51 4.78 5.29
N CYS A 228 0.39 6.05 5.71
CA CYS A 228 -0.43 7.07 5.07
C CYS A 228 0.44 8.22 4.56
N THR A 229 0.27 8.65 3.31
CA THR A 229 0.99 9.79 2.69
C THR A 229 0.07 10.55 1.73
N SER A 230 0.35 11.81 1.43
CA SER A 230 -0.40 12.50 0.36
C SER A 230 0.10 12.10 -1.04
N GLN A 231 1.39 11.84 -1.24
CA GLN A 231 1.91 11.46 -2.55
C GLN A 231 3.09 10.48 -2.46
N PHE A 232 3.21 9.60 -3.45
CA PHE A 232 4.38 8.74 -3.63
C PHE A 232 4.75 8.51 -5.10
N ASP A 233 5.95 8.94 -5.51
CA ASP A 233 6.45 8.72 -6.88
C ASP A 233 7.48 7.58 -6.92
N LEU A 234 7.26 6.60 -7.81
CA LEU A 234 8.14 5.46 -8.06
C LEU A 234 8.79 5.53 -9.45
N PRO A 235 10.08 5.88 -9.53
CA PRO A 235 10.84 5.86 -10.77
C PRO A 235 11.21 4.43 -11.17
N GLN A 236 11.73 4.28 -12.39
CA GLN A 236 12.05 2.99 -13.01
C GLN A 236 12.85 2.05 -12.10
N ARG A 237 12.58 0.75 -12.23
CA ARG A 237 13.24 -0.35 -11.50
C ARG A 237 13.08 -0.27 -9.97
N THR A 238 12.30 0.67 -9.45
CA THR A 238 11.96 0.75 -8.03
C THR A 238 10.88 -0.27 -7.71
N ALA A 239 10.95 -0.88 -6.53
CA ALA A 239 9.94 -1.80 -6.03
C ALA A 239 9.32 -1.28 -4.73
N LEU A 240 7.99 -1.26 -4.64
CA LEU A 240 7.23 -1.08 -3.40
C LEU A 240 6.53 -2.40 -3.05
N TYR A 241 6.69 -2.82 -1.80
CA TYR A 241 5.89 -3.88 -1.17
C TYR A 241 5.14 -3.28 0.02
N ALA A 242 3.83 -3.07 -0.12
CA ALA A 242 3.01 -2.45 0.90
C ALA A 242 1.97 -3.43 1.49
N ARG A 243 1.90 -3.54 2.81
CA ARG A 243 0.92 -4.38 3.52
C ARG A 243 -0.36 -3.65 3.92
N GLN A 244 -0.27 -2.34 4.11
CA GLN A 244 -1.40 -1.41 4.21
C GLN A 244 -0.89 -0.05 3.71
N PHE A 245 -1.56 0.51 2.71
CA PHE A 245 -1.19 1.79 2.13
C PHE A 245 -2.40 2.70 2.01
N ASN A 246 -2.30 3.90 2.59
CA ASN A 246 -3.26 4.96 2.40
C ASN A 246 -2.60 6.12 1.62
N CYS A 247 -3.19 6.53 0.50
CA CYS A 247 -2.65 7.63 -0.29
C CYS A 247 -3.74 8.60 -0.73
N GLU A 248 -3.64 9.86 -0.27
CA GLU A 248 -4.76 10.80 -0.29
C GLU A 248 -4.37 12.21 -0.77
N PRO A 249 -3.84 12.38 -2.01
CA PRO A 249 -3.63 13.71 -2.53
C PRO A 249 -4.94 14.36 -2.91
N ALA A 250 -5.06 15.65 -2.62
CA ALA A 250 -6.07 16.48 -3.26
C ALA A 250 -5.85 16.51 -4.79
N PRO A 251 -6.93 16.57 -5.60
CA PRO A 251 -6.85 16.79 -7.04
C PRO A 251 -6.00 18.00 -7.42
N PRO A 252 -5.33 17.99 -8.59
CA PRO A 252 -5.36 16.96 -9.64
C PRO A 252 -4.20 15.95 -9.55
N THR A 253 -3.43 15.95 -8.47
CA THR A 253 -2.18 15.16 -8.39
C THR A 253 -2.48 13.69 -8.11
N PRO A 254 -1.98 12.71 -8.89
CA PRO A 254 -2.20 11.31 -8.58
C PRO A 254 -1.62 10.87 -7.23
N GLY A 255 -2.25 9.88 -6.58
CA GLY A 255 -1.76 9.26 -5.33
C GLY A 255 -0.36 8.72 -5.47
N PHE A 256 -0.22 7.72 -6.33
CA PHE A 256 1.09 7.19 -6.67
C PHE A 256 1.29 7.04 -8.18
N ILE A 257 2.55 7.18 -8.59
CA ILE A 257 2.96 7.00 -9.98
C ILE A 257 4.02 5.89 -10.02
N ASN A 258 3.67 4.77 -10.64
CA ASN A 258 4.57 3.67 -10.98
C ASN A 258 5.07 3.84 -12.42
N ASP A 259 6.27 4.39 -12.58
CA ASP A 259 6.90 4.63 -13.86
C ASP A 259 8.00 3.59 -14.13
N GLY A 260 7.62 2.43 -14.68
CA GLY A 260 8.55 1.33 -15.00
C GLY A 260 9.10 0.57 -13.79
N GLY A 261 8.40 0.61 -12.65
CA GLY A 261 8.73 -0.12 -11.43
C GLY A 261 7.80 -1.30 -11.12
N LEU A 262 7.86 -1.78 -9.89
CA LEU A 262 6.98 -2.80 -9.32
C LEU A 262 6.26 -2.22 -8.11
N VAL A 263 4.92 -2.29 -8.10
CA VAL A 263 4.10 -1.92 -6.95
C VAL A 263 3.26 -3.11 -6.56
N TRP A 264 3.45 -3.62 -5.36
CA TRP A 264 2.62 -4.65 -4.76
C TRP A 264 1.98 -4.08 -3.50
N ILE A 265 0.65 -4.05 -3.44
CA ILE A 265 -0.11 -3.50 -2.31
C ILE A 265 -1.11 -4.56 -1.85
N LEU A 266 -1.07 -4.93 -0.58
CA LEU A 266 -2.17 -5.59 0.11
C LEU A 266 -2.89 -4.51 0.92
N GLY A 267 -4.18 -4.32 0.73
CA GLY A 267 -4.94 -3.29 1.44
C GLY A 267 -4.58 -1.84 1.06
N LEU A 268 -5.25 -1.32 0.04
CA LEU A 268 -5.23 0.10 -0.31
C LEU A 268 -6.40 0.85 0.35
N LYS A 269 -6.20 2.10 0.77
CA LYS A 269 -7.28 3.01 1.18
C LYS A 269 -7.08 4.39 0.56
N THR A 270 -8.18 5.07 0.21
CA THR A 270 -8.15 6.44 -0.34
C THR A 270 -9.37 7.26 0.08
N GLU A 271 -9.24 8.59 0.09
CA GLU A 271 -10.30 9.53 0.50
C GLU A 271 -10.75 10.59 -0.51
N TRP A 272 -9.90 10.92 -1.49
CA TRP A 272 -10.22 11.93 -2.50
C TRP A 272 -10.76 11.28 -3.78
N GLY A 273 -11.76 11.90 -4.39
CA GLY A 273 -12.19 11.60 -5.75
C GLY A 273 -11.19 12.14 -6.77
N ASN A 274 -10.09 11.41 -6.93
CA ASN A 274 -8.92 11.78 -7.72
C ASN A 274 -8.27 10.54 -8.37
N THR A 275 -7.29 10.71 -9.26
CA THR A 275 -6.49 9.57 -9.75
C THR A 275 -5.70 8.98 -8.58
N ILE A 276 -5.91 7.69 -8.30
CA ILE A 276 -5.28 6.98 -7.19
C ILE A 276 -3.89 6.50 -7.59
N GLY A 277 -3.81 5.84 -8.75
CA GLY A 277 -2.58 5.20 -9.21
C GLY A 277 -2.41 5.33 -10.71
N VAL A 278 -1.20 5.68 -11.14
CA VAL A 278 -0.77 5.63 -12.54
C VAL A 278 0.26 4.52 -12.68
N THR A 279 0.10 3.62 -13.64
CA THR A 279 1.13 2.62 -13.99
C THR A 279 1.47 2.76 -15.46
N ARG A 280 2.74 3.04 -15.76
CA ARG A 280 3.20 3.27 -17.14
C ARG A 280 4.58 2.70 -17.41
N ASN A 281 5.01 2.77 -18.67
CA ASN A 281 6.37 2.44 -19.12
C ASN A 281 6.79 1.01 -18.69
N GLN A 282 5.96 0.01 -18.97
CA GLN A 282 6.17 -1.40 -18.59
C GLN A 282 6.25 -1.63 -17.07
N GLY A 283 5.78 -0.66 -16.27
CA GLY A 283 5.57 -0.84 -14.84
C GLY A 283 4.56 -1.95 -14.57
N ARG A 284 4.62 -2.52 -13.36
CA ARG A 284 3.71 -3.58 -12.92
C ARG A 284 3.12 -3.22 -11.57
N THR A 285 1.80 -3.12 -11.49
CA THR A 285 1.09 -2.78 -10.25
C THR A 285 0.04 -3.84 -9.92
N GLU A 286 0.12 -4.39 -8.71
CA GLU A 286 -0.86 -5.32 -8.17
C GLU A 286 -1.46 -4.76 -6.87
N VAL A 287 -2.77 -4.50 -6.87
CA VAL A 287 -3.53 -4.06 -5.68
C VAL A 287 -4.45 -5.18 -5.22
N LEU A 288 -4.13 -5.77 -4.08
CA LEU A 288 -4.82 -6.90 -3.48
C LEU A 288 -5.65 -6.40 -2.32
N ASN A 289 -6.94 -6.23 -2.60
CA ASN A 289 -7.93 -5.59 -1.77
C ASN A 289 -7.71 -4.09 -1.59
N GLY A 290 -8.82 -3.35 -1.49
CA GLY A 290 -8.78 -1.93 -1.17
C GLY A 290 -10.16 -1.37 -0.87
N LEU A 291 -10.19 -0.29 -0.11
CA LEU A 291 -11.37 0.51 0.18
C LEU A 291 -11.18 1.91 -0.43
N MET A 292 -11.88 2.16 -1.52
CA MET A 292 -11.97 3.48 -2.13
C MET A 292 -13.21 4.19 -1.59
N LEU A 293 -12.99 5.30 -0.91
CA LEU A 293 -14.03 6.10 -0.28
C LEU A 293 -13.77 7.55 -0.67
N PRO A 294 -14.26 8.08 -1.79
CA PRO A 294 -14.05 9.48 -2.18
C PRO A 294 -14.80 10.48 -1.27
N ALA A 295 -14.71 10.35 0.06
CA ALA A 295 -15.40 11.15 1.06
C ALA A 295 -15.10 12.65 0.97
N GLN A 296 -13.92 13.02 0.47
CA GLN A 296 -13.53 14.42 0.26
C GLN A 296 -14.13 15.02 -1.02
N GLY A 297 -14.84 14.21 -1.82
CA GLY A 297 -15.51 14.65 -3.04
C GLY A 297 -14.65 14.53 -4.29
N PHE A 298 -15.28 14.82 -5.42
CA PHE A 298 -14.65 14.85 -6.74
C PHE A 298 -14.57 16.29 -7.23
N GLN A 299 -13.45 16.64 -7.86
CA GLN A 299 -13.42 17.79 -8.76
C GLN A 299 -14.11 17.44 -10.09
N ASP A 300 -13.85 16.24 -10.61
CA ASP A 300 -14.50 15.66 -11.78
C ASP A 300 -14.64 14.14 -11.61
N LYS A 301 -15.88 13.63 -11.66
CA LYS A 301 -16.19 12.19 -11.54
C LYS A 301 -15.70 11.35 -12.73
N HIS A 302 -15.35 11.99 -13.84
CA HIS A 302 -14.75 11.36 -15.01
C HIS A 302 -13.21 11.25 -14.92
N THR A 303 -12.62 11.75 -13.85
CA THR A 303 -11.22 11.44 -13.52
C THR A 303 -11.09 9.93 -13.25
N PRO A 304 -10.22 9.20 -13.96
CA PRO A 304 -10.05 7.77 -13.74
C PRO A 304 -9.45 7.46 -12.38
N ALA A 305 -9.96 6.44 -11.68
CA ALA A 305 -9.35 5.98 -10.43
C ALA A 305 -7.94 5.43 -10.69
N PHE A 306 -7.78 4.60 -11.73
CA PHE A 306 -6.49 4.10 -12.19
C PHE A 306 -6.23 4.42 -13.66
N ILE A 307 -4.99 4.79 -13.96
CA ILE A 307 -4.49 4.97 -15.33
C ILE A 307 -3.41 3.93 -15.61
N VAL A 308 -3.56 3.19 -16.71
CA VAL A 308 -2.63 2.14 -17.13
C VAL A 308 -2.18 2.38 -18.56
N GLU A 309 -0.89 2.62 -18.78
CA GLU A 309 -0.33 2.99 -20.10
C GLU A 309 0.81 2.05 -20.47
N ASP A 310 0.58 1.16 -21.45
CA ASP A 310 1.60 0.18 -21.92
C ASP A 310 2.38 -0.51 -20.76
N ALA A 311 1.64 -1.05 -19.80
CA ALA A 311 2.08 -1.53 -18.48
C ALA A 311 1.13 -2.60 -17.91
N ASP A 312 1.60 -3.46 -16.99
CA ASP A 312 0.77 -4.50 -16.39
C ASP A 312 0.07 -4.03 -15.12
N PHE A 313 -1.20 -4.38 -14.97
CA PHE A 313 -1.99 -3.99 -13.82
C PHE A 313 -2.98 -5.09 -13.45
N SER A 314 -3.12 -5.37 -12.15
CA SER A 314 -4.29 -6.07 -11.62
C SER A 314 -4.74 -5.47 -10.30
N ALA A 315 -6.04 -5.36 -10.07
CA ALA A 315 -6.55 -4.85 -8.81
C ALA A 315 -7.88 -5.49 -8.41
N THR A 316 -8.07 -5.64 -7.10
CA THR A 316 -9.35 -5.98 -6.47
C THR A 316 -9.68 -4.91 -5.43
N TRP A 317 -10.85 -4.28 -5.48
CA TRP A 317 -11.23 -3.25 -4.51
C TRP A 317 -12.74 -3.07 -4.38
N ASN A 318 -13.15 -2.42 -3.31
CA ASN A 318 -14.51 -1.93 -3.11
C ASN A 318 -14.52 -0.40 -3.15
N GLU A 319 -15.45 0.17 -3.90
CA GLU A 319 -15.85 1.57 -3.82
C GLU A 319 -17.06 1.69 -2.90
N ILE A 320 -16.98 2.52 -1.87
CA ILE A 320 -18.07 2.77 -0.93
C ILE A 320 -18.08 4.27 -0.64
N SER A 321 -19.12 4.97 -1.08
CA SER A 321 -19.39 6.38 -0.75
C SER A 321 -20.88 6.64 -0.70
N PHE A 322 -21.37 7.06 0.47
CA PHE A 322 -22.79 7.34 0.69
C PHE A 322 -23.19 8.79 0.44
N GLY A 323 -22.23 9.67 0.14
CA GLY A 323 -22.49 11.11 -0.04
C GLY A 323 -22.03 11.62 -1.40
N THR A 324 -20.73 11.66 -1.62
CA THR A 324 -20.09 12.33 -2.77
C THR A 324 -20.22 11.56 -4.09
N GLY A 325 -20.63 10.30 -4.03
CA GLY A 325 -20.72 9.38 -5.16
C GLY A 325 -19.43 8.59 -5.38
N ASN A 326 -19.38 7.86 -6.49
CA ASN A 326 -18.30 6.94 -6.85
C ASN A 326 -17.69 7.31 -8.21
N TYR A 327 -16.58 6.67 -8.58
CA TYR A 327 -15.89 6.95 -9.85
C TYR A 327 -16.78 6.62 -11.05
N TRP A 328 -16.76 7.45 -12.10
CA TRP A 328 -17.39 7.09 -13.37
C TRP A 328 -16.43 6.36 -14.31
N VAL A 329 -15.12 6.53 -14.10
CA VAL A 329 -14.07 5.79 -14.80
C VAL A 329 -13.24 5.05 -13.76
N ALA A 330 -13.43 3.74 -13.67
CA ALA A 330 -12.70 2.89 -12.71
C ALA A 330 -11.25 2.68 -13.17
N VAL A 331 -11.08 2.36 -14.47
CA VAL A 331 -9.77 2.20 -15.07
C VAL A 331 -9.78 2.82 -16.47
N ARG A 332 -8.75 3.60 -16.79
CA ARG A 332 -8.41 3.99 -18.16
C ARG A 332 -7.16 3.24 -18.58
N GLU A 333 -7.26 2.43 -19.62
CA GLU A 333 -6.16 1.64 -20.16
C GLU A 333 -5.81 2.11 -21.57
N THR A 334 -4.53 2.37 -21.81
CA THR A 334 -3.96 2.68 -23.12
C THR A 334 -2.97 1.59 -23.53
N ARG A 335 -3.16 1.05 -24.74
CA ARG A 335 -2.29 0.06 -25.37
C ARG A 335 -1.94 0.51 -26.78
N LYS A 336 -0.65 0.70 -27.05
CA LYS A 336 -0.14 1.06 -28.38
C LYS A 336 -0.94 2.22 -29.03
N GLY A 337 -1.25 3.24 -28.23
CA GLY A 337 -2.01 4.43 -28.65
C GLY A 337 -3.54 4.28 -28.72
N LYS A 338 -4.10 3.09 -28.50
CA LYS A 338 -5.56 2.92 -28.36
C LYS A 338 -5.94 3.00 -26.88
N MET A 339 -6.93 3.82 -26.56
CA MET A 339 -7.43 4.03 -25.20
C MET A 339 -8.85 3.44 -25.04
N LEU A 340 -9.10 2.77 -23.92
CA LEU A 340 -10.40 2.28 -23.49
C LEU A 340 -10.62 2.60 -22.01
N GLU A 341 -11.88 2.64 -21.59
CA GLU A 341 -12.28 2.92 -20.21
C GLU A 341 -13.23 1.86 -19.67
N LEU A 342 -13.01 1.48 -18.41
CA LEU A 342 -13.92 0.66 -17.63
C LEU A 342 -14.85 1.58 -16.83
N ASN A 343 -16.12 1.61 -17.24
CA ASN A 343 -17.16 2.43 -16.65
C ASN A 343 -18.16 1.54 -15.88
N PRO A 344 -18.77 2.05 -14.80
CA PRO A 344 -19.80 1.31 -14.08
C PRO A 344 -21.07 1.17 -14.94
N LYS A 345 -21.87 0.13 -14.67
CA LYS A 345 -23.16 -0.11 -15.35
C LYS A 345 -24.26 0.90 -14.99
N GLY A 346 -24.03 1.74 -13.98
CA GLY A 346 -24.97 2.76 -13.50
C GLY A 346 -24.47 3.45 -12.23
N GLU A 347 -25.26 4.41 -11.74
CA GLU A 347 -25.00 5.06 -10.45
C GLU A 347 -25.16 4.09 -9.28
N GLY A 348 -24.47 4.36 -8.18
CA GLY A 348 -24.56 3.57 -6.97
C GLY A 348 -23.60 4.08 -5.91
N THR A 349 -23.93 3.88 -4.65
CA THR A 349 -23.11 4.26 -3.50
C THR A 349 -22.08 3.18 -3.15
N GLN A 350 -22.23 1.97 -3.69
CA GLN A 350 -21.29 0.87 -3.45
C GLN A 350 -21.07 0.03 -4.70
N ARG A 351 -19.81 -0.37 -4.93
CA ARG A 351 -19.42 -1.25 -6.04
C ARG A 351 -18.23 -2.12 -5.63
N ALA A 352 -18.27 -3.38 -6.01
CA ALA A 352 -17.13 -4.27 -5.90
C ALA A 352 -16.52 -4.48 -7.29
N TRP A 353 -15.23 -4.23 -7.41
CA TRP A 353 -14.43 -4.57 -8.57
C TRP A 353 -13.59 -5.79 -8.19
N SER A 354 -14.19 -6.97 -8.35
CA SER A 354 -13.65 -8.21 -7.77
C SER A 354 -12.30 -8.61 -8.38
N LEU A 355 -12.09 -8.43 -9.68
CA LEU A 355 -10.77 -8.41 -10.29
C LEU A 355 -10.78 -7.66 -11.63
N TYR A 356 -10.05 -6.56 -11.72
CA TYR A 356 -9.59 -6.05 -13.01
C TYR A 356 -8.16 -6.54 -13.28
N THR A 357 -7.85 -6.92 -14.52
CA THR A 357 -6.50 -7.33 -14.90
C THR A 357 -6.19 -7.07 -16.38
N THR A 358 -4.92 -6.78 -16.65
CA THR A 358 -4.37 -6.65 -17.99
C THR A 358 -3.73 -7.96 -18.48
N ARG A 359 -3.67 -8.98 -17.63
CA ARG A 359 -2.98 -10.26 -17.89
C ARG A 359 -3.98 -11.38 -18.20
N GLU A 360 -3.75 -12.07 -19.32
CA GLU A 360 -4.39 -13.36 -19.64
C GLU A 360 -3.53 -14.54 -19.16
N ARG A 361 -4.17 -15.72 -19.03
CA ARG A 361 -3.50 -16.99 -18.73
C ARG A 361 -2.74 -17.56 -19.93
#